data_AF-A0ABD1C554-F1
#
_entry.id   AF-A0ABD1C554-F1
#
_cell.length_a   1.000
_cell.length_b   1.000
_cell.length_c   1.000
_cell.angle_alpha   90.00
_cell.angle_beta   90.00
_cell.angle_gamma   90.00
#
_symmetry.space_group_name_H-M   'P 1'
#
loop_
_entity.id
_entity.type
_entity.pdbx_description
1 polymer ?
#
loop_
_entity_poly.entity_id
_entity_poly.type
_entity_poly.pdbx_seq_one_letter_code
_entity_poly.pdbx_strand_id
1 'polypeptide(L)'
;MSCMRGFYPDKSEEELQAIKEEDFMPWLKFYVTAGIRSGQTFPTWLTEFVNGPTYIATSYPRYCSRGYAFRIHDERSTRPTADYEISVKSGDDVYYDILQEILEVRYPGMLDLRCIVFKCDWYDPVFGRGVMVNKFGVTSVNTSRRLQYYDPFILASQAEQVCYIRYPRVTRRSDPWVTVTVITPRGRIYGVAAHDPLQPTINVPVEPTCDLALVVDFTQFGVVHSESEEEEGEFFEDSDANIPSEGSSSSDPENDIM
;
A
#
# COMPACT_ATOMS: atom_id res chain seq x y z
N MET A 1 4.68 -26.03 -13.78
CA MET A 1 3.88 -26.64 -14.88
C MET A 1 4.09 -28.15 -15.00
N SER A 2 5.31 -28.67 -14.94
CA SER A 2 5.56 -30.12 -15.14
C SER A 2 4.89 -31.04 -14.09
N CYS A 3 4.73 -30.59 -12.84
CA CYS A 3 4.12 -31.37 -11.76
C CYS A 3 2.58 -31.41 -11.80
N MET A 4 1.90 -30.29 -12.12
CA MET A 4 0.43 -30.27 -12.30
C MET A 4 0.01 -31.08 -13.53
N ARG A 5 0.78 -31.03 -14.63
CA ARG A 5 0.52 -31.83 -15.82
C ARG A 5 0.61 -33.34 -15.56
N GLY A 6 1.46 -33.76 -14.62
CA GLY A 6 1.52 -35.17 -14.17
C GLY A 6 0.29 -35.59 -13.37
N PHE A 7 -0.42 -34.64 -12.75
CA PHE A 7 -1.63 -34.89 -11.95
C PHE A 7 -2.91 -34.85 -12.78
N TYR A 8 -2.90 -34.09 -13.88
CA TYR A 8 -4.02 -33.96 -14.82
C TYR A 8 -3.54 -34.26 -16.24
N PRO A 9 -3.21 -35.53 -16.56
CA PRO A 9 -2.65 -35.90 -17.87
C PRO A 9 -3.64 -35.69 -19.02
N ASP A 10 -4.94 -35.75 -18.75
CA ASP A 10 -6.01 -35.71 -19.76
C ASP A 10 -6.59 -34.31 -19.98
N LYS A 11 -6.04 -33.28 -19.33
CA LYS A 11 -6.55 -31.90 -19.41
C LYS A 11 -5.79 -31.08 -20.45
N SER A 12 -6.55 -30.31 -21.23
CA SER A 12 -6.01 -29.32 -22.16
C SER A 12 -5.33 -28.16 -21.42
N GLU A 13 -4.54 -27.36 -22.13
CA GLU A 13 -3.80 -26.25 -21.52
C GLU A 13 -4.72 -25.16 -20.95
N GLU A 14 -5.84 -24.90 -21.62
CA GLU A 14 -6.88 -23.97 -21.14
C GLU A 14 -7.56 -24.48 -19.86
N GLU A 15 -7.88 -25.78 -19.79
CA GLU A 15 -8.44 -26.39 -18.58
C GLU A 15 -7.44 -26.43 -17.42
N LEU A 16 -6.15 -26.67 -17.69
CA LEU A 16 -5.10 -26.60 -16.68
C LEU A 16 -4.97 -25.18 -16.10
N GLN A 17 -5.24 -24.17 -16.90
CA GLN A 17 -5.22 -22.78 -16.47
C GLN A 17 -6.39 -22.48 -15.52
N ALA A 18 -7.60 -22.96 -15.84
CA ALA A 18 -8.75 -22.89 -14.95
C ALA A 18 -8.53 -23.66 -13.63
N ILE A 19 -8.00 -24.90 -13.72
CA ILE A 19 -7.66 -25.71 -12.54
C ILE A 19 -6.58 -25.03 -11.68
N LYS A 20 -5.66 -24.28 -12.28
CA LYS A 20 -4.66 -23.51 -11.54
C LYS A 20 -5.30 -22.35 -10.76
N GLU A 21 -6.33 -21.71 -11.29
CA GLU A 21 -6.99 -20.61 -10.57
C GLU A 21 -7.91 -21.13 -9.46
N GLU A 22 -8.64 -22.22 -9.70
CA GLU A 22 -9.63 -22.73 -8.75
C GLU A 22 -9.05 -23.73 -7.73
N ASP A 23 -8.17 -24.63 -8.18
CA ASP A 23 -7.79 -25.84 -7.45
C ASP A 23 -6.31 -25.87 -7.04
N PHE A 24 -5.55 -24.80 -7.26
CA PHE A 24 -4.12 -24.80 -6.93
C PHE A 24 -3.84 -25.05 -5.46
N MET A 25 -4.56 -24.40 -4.53
CA MET A 25 -4.35 -24.59 -3.09
C MET A 25 -4.73 -26.00 -2.62
N PRO A 26 -5.93 -26.53 -2.98
CA PRO A 26 -6.27 -27.95 -2.73
C PRO A 26 -5.24 -28.93 -3.28
N TRP A 27 -4.80 -28.73 -4.53
CA TRP A 27 -3.79 -29.57 -5.17
C TRP A 27 -2.45 -29.51 -4.43
N LEU A 28 -1.98 -28.31 -4.09
CA LEU A 28 -0.70 -28.12 -3.40
C LEU A 28 -0.69 -28.82 -2.03
N LYS A 29 -1.80 -28.72 -1.29
CA LYS A 29 -1.99 -29.42 -0.02
C LYS A 29 -1.95 -30.93 -0.21
N PHE A 30 -2.65 -31.46 -1.22
CA PHE A 30 -2.60 -32.87 -1.55
C PHE A 30 -1.16 -33.31 -1.87
N TYR A 31 -0.46 -32.57 -2.73
CA TYR A 31 0.89 -32.87 -3.19
C TYR A 31 1.88 -32.96 -2.02
N VAL A 32 1.89 -31.95 -1.14
CA VAL A 32 2.77 -31.93 0.04
C VAL A 32 2.43 -33.07 1.00
N THR A 33 1.14 -33.30 1.27
CA THR A 33 0.70 -34.36 2.19
C THR A 33 1.03 -35.76 1.65
N ALA A 34 0.84 -36.00 0.36
CA ALA A 34 1.16 -37.27 -0.29
C ALA A 34 2.67 -37.52 -0.35
N GLY A 35 3.46 -36.47 -0.62
CA GLY A 35 4.92 -36.55 -0.58
C GLY A 35 5.45 -36.92 0.80
N ILE A 36 4.92 -36.30 1.87
CA ILE A 36 5.28 -36.63 3.27
C ILE A 36 4.98 -38.11 3.59
N ARG A 37 3.79 -38.60 3.20
CA ARG A 37 3.42 -40.02 3.38
C ARG A 37 4.36 -40.98 2.64
N SER A 38 4.93 -40.52 1.53
CA SER A 38 5.88 -41.27 0.71
C SER A 38 7.33 -41.14 1.17
N GLY A 39 7.58 -40.44 2.29
CA GLY A 39 8.92 -40.24 2.86
C GLY A 39 9.69 -39.04 2.30
N GLN A 40 9.05 -38.18 1.51
CA GLN A 40 9.68 -36.92 1.05
C GLN A 40 9.68 -35.88 2.17
N THR A 41 10.71 -35.05 2.19
CA THR A 41 10.85 -33.94 3.14
C THR A 41 10.58 -32.61 2.45
N PHE A 42 9.73 -31.77 3.06
CA PHE A 42 9.48 -30.41 2.63
C PHE A 42 9.93 -29.42 3.70
N PRO A 43 10.30 -28.18 3.34
CA PRO A 43 10.55 -27.13 4.31
C PRO A 43 9.34 -26.90 5.22
N THR A 44 9.58 -26.63 6.51
CA THR A 44 8.51 -26.41 7.50
C THR A 44 7.53 -25.32 7.08
N TRP A 45 8.02 -24.21 6.52
CA TRP A 45 7.16 -23.13 6.05
C TRP A 45 6.15 -23.60 4.99
N LEU A 46 6.56 -24.51 4.09
CA LEU A 46 5.68 -25.03 3.04
C LEU A 46 4.62 -25.95 3.64
N THR A 47 4.99 -26.78 4.63
CA THR A 47 4.04 -27.66 5.32
C THR A 47 3.00 -26.89 6.14
N GLU A 48 3.36 -25.74 6.70
CA GLU A 48 2.45 -24.86 7.42
C GLU A 48 1.58 -24.05 6.44
N PHE A 49 2.18 -23.51 5.39
CA PHE A 49 1.49 -22.71 4.36
C PHE A 49 0.33 -23.46 3.71
N VAL A 50 0.50 -24.75 3.37
CA VAL A 50 -0.55 -25.55 2.72
C VAL A 50 -1.76 -25.84 3.61
N ASN A 51 -1.66 -25.61 4.92
CA ASN A 51 -2.82 -25.73 5.81
C ASN A 51 -3.78 -24.53 5.68
N GLY A 52 -3.32 -23.46 5.02
CA GLY A 52 -4.09 -22.26 4.75
C GLY A 52 -3.99 -21.23 5.89
N PRO A 53 -4.42 -20.00 5.60
CA PRO A 53 -4.42 -18.92 6.58
C PRO A 53 -5.59 -19.03 7.56
N THR A 54 -5.54 -18.22 8.62
CA THR A 54 -6.69 -17.94 9.47
C THR A 54 -7.76 -17.15 8.73
N TYR A 55 -9.03 -17.40 9.06
CA TYR A 55 -10.18 -16.64 8.50
C TYR A 55 -10.34 -15.22 9.07
N ILE A 56 -9.43 -14.81 9.95
CA ILE A 56 -9.40 -13.49 10.57
C ILE A 56 -8.12 -12.80 10.09
N ALA A 57 -8.27 -11.56 9.62
CA ALA A 57 -7.16 -10.69 9.27
C ALA A 57 -7.09 -9.51 10.25
N THR A 58 -5.88 -9.04 10.54
CA THR A 58 -5.65 -7.86 11.39
C THR A 58 -5.39 -6.66 10.50
N SER A 59 -6.09 -5.54 10.71
CA SER A 59 -5.86 -4.32 9.92
C SER A 59 -4.82 -3.41 10.58
N TYR A 60 -4.02 -2.73 9.76
CA TYR A 60 -3.03 -1.76 10.20
C TYR A 60 -3.21 -0.41 9.51
N PRO A 61 -2.98 0.71 10.20
CA PRO A 61 -3.08 2.04 9.58
C PRO A 61 -1.87 2.38 8.72
N ARG A 62 -0.72 1.72 8.95
CA ARG A 62 0.57 1.99 8.32
C ARG A 62 1.35 0.70 8.13
N TYR A 63 2.20 0.66 7.10
CA TYR A 63 3.13 -0.44 6.86
C TYR A 63 4.38 0.03 6.14
N CYS A 64 5.56 -0.46 6.55
CA CYS A 64 6.82 -0.12 5.91
C CYS A 64 7.41 -1.35 5.21
N SER A 65 7.77 -1.22 3.94
CA SER A 65 8.41 -2.28 3.17
C SER A 65 9.27 -1.70 2.07
N ARG A 66 10.46 -2.28 1.86
CA ARG A 66 11.39 -1.91 0.77
C ARG A 66 11.75 -0.41 0.73
N GLY A 67 11.78 0.26 1.88
CA GLY A 67 12.07 1.70 1.98
C GLY A 67 10.88 2.63 1.67
N TYR A 68 9.69 2.06 1.47
CA TYR A 68 8.43 2.78 1.43
C TYR A 68 7.74 2.75 2.79
N ALA A 69 6.99 3.80 3.10
CA ALA A 69 6.19 3.92 4.31
C ALA A 69 4.74 4.19 3.92
N PHE A 70 3.96 3.12 3.76
CA PHE A 70 2.57 3.16 3.31
C PHE A 70 1.63 3.55 4.46
N ARG A 71 0.58 4.31 4.12
CA ARG A 71 -0.55 4.61 4.99
C ARG A 71 -1.85 4.32 4.25
N ILE A 72 -2.87 3.90 4.98
CA ILE A 72 -4.23 3.85 4.43
C ILE A 72 -4.72 5.26 4.08
N HIS A 73 -5.50 5.38 3.02
CA HIS A 73 -6.12 6.63 2.65
C HIS A 73 -7.11 7.11 3.74
N ASP A 74 -6.94 8.36 4.16
CA ASP A 74 -7.85 9.04 5.07
C ASP A 74 -8.32 10.34 4.39
N GLU A 75 -9.60 10.39 4.02
CA GLU A 75 -10.22 11.53 3.35
C GLU A 75 -10.18 12.81 4.22
N ARG A 76 -10.05 12.66 5.54
CA ARG A 76 -9.97 13.80 6.49
C ARG A 76 -8.54 14.29 6.69
N SER A 77 -7.54 13.62 6.13
CA SER A 77 -6.15 14.00 6.27
C SER A 77 -5.85 15.33 5.57
N THR A 78 -5.31 16.28 6.32
CA THR A 78 -4.79 17.57 5.80
C THR A 78 -3.30 17.51 5.49
N ARG A 79 -2.70 16.32 5.55
CA ARG A 79 -1.25 16.16 5.38
C ARG A 79 -0.82 16.47 3.95
N PRO A 80 0.33 17.14 3.77
CA PRO A 80 0.86 17.44 2.44
C PRO A 80 1.47 16.22 1.75
N THR A 81 1.79 15.16 2.50
CA THR A 81 2.42 13.94 1.97
C THR A 81 1.36 12.90 1.62
N ALA A 82 1.27 12.53 0.36
CA ALA A 82 0.47 11.39 -0.09
C ALA A 82 1.29 10.10 0.02
N ASP A 83 1.12 9.37 1.13
CA ASP A 83 1.80 8.10 1.41
C ASP A 83 0.86 6.88 1.26
N TYR A 84 -0.31 7.11 0.66
CA TYR A 84 -1.34 6.12 0.36
C TYR A 84 -1.43 5.80 -1.14
N GLU A 85 -0.71 6.50 -2.00
CA GLU A 85 -0.78 6.32 -3.45
C GLU A 85 0.22 5.26 -3.88
N ILE A 86 -0.26 4.27 -4.61
CA ILE A 86 0.51 3.07 -4.93
C ILE A 86 0.46 2.73 -6.42
N SER A 87 1.49 2.04 -6.88
CA SER A 87 1.50 1.38 -8.18
C SER A 87 2.01 -0.05 -8.09
N VAL A 88 1.52 -0.90 -8.98
CA VAL A 88 1.99 -2.28 -9.15
C VAL A 88 2.30 -2.52 -10.61
N LYS A 89 3.44 -3.18 -10.87
CA LYS A 89 3.83 -3.62 -12.22
C LYS A 89 3.44 -5.09 -12.39
N SER A 90 2.72 -5.39 -13.45
CA SER A 90 2.36 -6.75 -13.84
C SER A 90 2.66 -6.94 -15.32
N GLY A 91 3.73 -7.67 -15.63
CA GLY A 91 4.25 -7.74 -17.00
C GLY A 91 4.68 -6.35 -17.49
N ASP A 92 4.14 -5.96 -18.63
CA ASP A 92 4.39 -4.64 -19.25
C ASP A 92 3.41 -3.54 -18.77
N ASP A 93 2.38 -3.92 -18.02
CA ASP A 93 1.34 -3.01 -17.54
C ASP A 93 1.63 -2.48 -16.13
N VAL A 94 1.25 -1.22 -15.89
CA VAL A 94 1.36 -0.58 -14.57
C VAL A 94 -0.03 -0.18 -14.10
N TYR A 95 -0.40 -0.69 -12.94
CA TYR A 95 -1.65 -0.41 -12.25
C TYR A 95 -1.41 0.66 -11.20
N TYR A 96 -2.35 1.59 -11.08
CA TYR A 96 -2.26 2.73 -10.16
C TYR A 96 -3.49 2.77 -9.28
N ASP A 97 -3.31 3.09 -8.00
CA ASP A 97 -4.43 3.29 -7.09
C ASP A 97 -4.08 4.05 -5.79
N ILE A 98 -5.08 4.16 -4.92
CA ILE A 98 -5.07 4.64 -3.55
C ILE A 98 -5.31 3.45 -2.60
N LEU A 99 -4.35 3.20 -1.72
CA LEU A 99 -4.38 2.15 -0.72
C LEU A 99 -5.56 2.32 0.25
N GLN A 100 -6.46 1.34 0.28
CA GLN A 100 -7.67 1.37 1.12
C GLN A 100 -7.44 0.72 2.48
N GLU A 101 -6.91 -0.50 2.48
CA GLU A 101 -6.69 -1.27 3.71
C GLU A 101 -5.35 -2.00 3.65
N ILE A 102 -4.72 -2.16 4.81
CA ILE A 102 -3.55 -3.00 5.01
C ILE A 102 -3.97 -4.12 5.94
N LEU A 103 -3.84 -5.37 5.49
CA LEU A 103 -4.29 -6.56 6.20
C LEU A 103 -3.12 -7.51 6.45
N GLU A 104 -2.98 -7.97 7.68
CA GLU A 104 -2.12 -9.10 8.03
C GLU A 104 -2.94 -10.37 8.10
N VAL A 105 -2.49 -11.36 7.34
CA VAL A 105 -3.03 -12.71 7.28
C VAL A 105 -2.03 -13.65 7.93
N ARG A 106 -2.48 -14.43 8.92
CA ARG A 106 -1.65 -15.37 9.67
C ARG A 106 -1.85 -16.80 9.18
N TYR A 107 -0.78 -17.57 9.10
CA TYR A 107 -0.84 -19.01 8.86
C TYR A 107 -0.50 -19.72 10.17
N PRO A 108 -1.41 -20.54 10.72
CA PRO A 108 -1.15 -21.28 11.95
C PRO A 108 0.02 -22.24 11.77
N GLY A 109 0.92 -22.25 12.74
CA GLY A 109 2.10 -23.10 12.69
C GLY A 109 3.12 -22.70 13.73
N MET A 110 4.23 -23.44 13.78
CA MET A 110 5.36 -23.16 14.64
C MET A 110 6.11 -21.91 14.17
N LEU A 111 6.11 -21.61 12.86
CA LEU A 111 6.81 -20.44 12.31
C LEU A 111 5.98 -19.15 12.36
N ASP A 112 4.69 -19.24 12.73
CA ASP A 112 3.75 -18.10 12.78
C ASP A 112 3.86 -17.21 11.53
N LEU A 113 3.78 -17.85 10.35
CA LEU A 113 3.98 -17.16 9.08
C LEU A 113 2.92 -16.06 8.92
N ARG A 114 3.39 -14.88 8.52
CA ARG A 114 2.56 -13.69 8.34
C ARG A 114 2.71 -13.17 6.93
N CYS A 115 1.59 -12.84 6.33
CA CYS A 115 1.51 -12.23 5.00
C CYS A 115 0.81 -10.88 5.12
N ILE A 116 1.42 -9.84 4.54
CA ILE A 116 0.83 -8.51 4.51
C ILE A 116 0.29 -8.25 3.11
N VAL A 117 -1.01 -8.00 3.06
CA VAL A 117 -1.80 -7.81 1.84
C VAL A 117 -2.41 -6.42 1.86
N PHE A 118 -2.38 -5.75 0.72
CA PHE A 118 -3.04 -4.47 0.52
C PHE A 118 -4.32 -4.68 -0.26
N LYS A 119 -5.40 -4.04 0.19
CA LYS A 119 -6.66 -3.94 -0.54
C LYS A 119 -6.68 -2.65 -1.34
N CYS A 120 -6.93 -2.77 -2.64
CA CYS A 120 -6.86 -1.69 -3.61
C CYS A 120 -8.15 -1.66 -4.45
N ASP A 121 -8.57 -0.46 -4.85
CA ASP A 121 -9.59 -0.16 -5.86
C ASP A 121 -9.01 0.38 -7.19
N TRP A 122 -8.32 -0.45 -7.98
CA TRP A 122 -7.52 -0.02 -9.14
C TRP A 122 -8.21 0.94 -10.13
N TYR A 123 -7.49 1.97 -10.58
CA TYR A 123 -7.89 2.76 -11.74
C TYR A 123 -7.87 1.90 -13.02
N ASP A 124 -8.63 2.31 -14.04
CA ASP A 124 -8.66 1.63 -15.34
C ASP A 124 -7.25 1.67 -15.99
N PRO A 125 -6.59 0.51 -16.22
CA PRO A 125 -5.23 0.47 -16.75
C PRO A 125 -5.18 0.71 -18.28
N VAL A 126 -6.33 0.74 -18.97
CA VAL A 126 -6.37 0.77 -20.44
C VAL A 126 -5.77 2.07 -20.98
N PHE A 127 -4.73 1.94 -21.82
CA PHE A 127 -4.06 3.06 -22.45
C PHE A 127 -5.02 3.88 -23.33
N GLY A 128 -4.99 5.21 -23.19
CA GLY A 128 -5.89 6.15 -23.85
C GLY A 128 -7.28 6.27 -23.22
N ARG A 129 -7.62 5.43 -22.23
CA ARG A 129 -8.92 5.47 -21.52
C ARG A 129 -8.75 5.83 -20.04
N GLY A 130 -7.95 5.06 -19.33
CA GLY A 130 -7.69 5.24 -17.90
C GLY A 130 -6.25 5.63 -17.58
N VAL A 131 -5.30 5.26 -18.44
CA VAL A 131 -3.89 5.71 -18.36
C VAL A 131 -3.50 6.37 -19.68
N MET A 132 -2.69 7.43 -19.63
CA MET A 132 -2.05 7.98 -20.82
C MET A 132 -0.63 8.41 -20.51
N VAL A 133 0.21 8.39 -21.54
CA VAL A 133 1.59 8.91 -21.48
C VAL A 133 1.72 9.99 -22.54
N ASN A 134 2.16 11.17 -22.13
CA ASN A 134 2.34 12.29 -23.06
C ASN A 134 3.66 12.15 -23.85
N LYS A 135 3.89 13.05 -24.82
CA LYS A 135 5.10 13.06 -25.67
C LYS A 135 6.41 13.25 -24.87
N PHE A 136 6.32 13.70 -23.63
CA PHE A 136 7.45 13.93 -22.72
C PHE A 136 7.65 12.78 -21.73
N GLY A 137 6.90 11.67 -21.87
CA GLY A 137 7.01 10.52 -20.97
C GLY A 137 6.31 10.69 -19.62
N VAL A 138 5.48 11.73 -19.45
CA VAL A 138 4.71 11.93 -18.22
C VAL A 138 3.44 11.08 -18.26
N THR A 139 3.28 10.22 -17.27
CA THR A 139 2.09 9.37 -17.09
C THR A 139 0.99 10.16 -16.39
N SER A 140 -0.24 10.02 -16.86
CA SER A 140 -1.44 10.55 -16.21
C SER A 140 -2.50 9.46 -16.10
N VAL A 141 -3.24 9.47 -14.99
CA VAL A 141 -4.29 8.51 -14.68
C VAL A 141 -5.62 9.23 -14.55
N ASN A 142 -6.68 8.60 -15.05
CA ASN A 142 -8.05 9.10 -14.99
C ASN A 142 -8.72 8.64 -13.69
N THR A 143 -8.88 9.54 -12.73
CA THR A 143 -9.41 9.19 -11.42
C THR A 143 -10.91 8.87 -11.41
N SER A 144 -11.62 9.07 -12.52
CA SER A 144 -13.05 8.76 -12.66
C SER A 144 -13.31 7.39 -13.29
N ARG A 145 -12.26 6.63 -13.63
CA ARG A 145 -12.39 5.31 -14.26
C ARG A 145 -11.75 4.25 -13.36
N ARG A 146 -12.53 3.24 -13.01
CA ARG A 146 -12.09 2.09 -12.21
C ARG A 146 -12.00 0.84 -13.08
N LEU A 147 -11.03 -0.01 -12.76
CA LEU A 147 -11.01 -1.38 -13.26
C LEU A 147 -12.25 -2.13 -12.73
N GLN A 148 -12.82 -3.02 -13.52
CA GLN A 148 -13.97 -3.85 -13.11
C GLN A 148 -13.55 -5.31 -13.18
N TYR A 149 -14.14 -6.16 -12.31
CA TYR A 149 -13.92 -7.61 -12.28
C TYR A 149 -12.45 -8.00 -12.10
N TYR A 150 -11.93 -7.84 -10.88
CA TYR A 150 -10.54 -8.16 -10.54
C TYR A 150 -10.42 -8.60 -9.08
N ASP A 151 -9.26 -9.17 -8.73
CA ASP A 151 -8.88 -9.43 -7.33
C ASP A 151 -8.26 -8.16 -6.70
N PRO A 152 -8.88 -7.56 -5.67
CA PRO A 152 -8.42 -6.31 -5.09
C PRO A 152 -7.18 -6.45 -4.21
N PHE A 153 -6.68 -7.67 -4.01
CA PHE A 153 -5.60 -7.94 -3.08
C PHE A 153 -4.25 -8.07 -3.78
N ILE A 154 -3.25 -7.36 -3.26
CA ILE A 154 -1.84 -7.51 -3.67
C ILE A 154 -0.96 -7.76 -2.44
N LEU A 155 0.21 -8.35 -2.65
CA LEU A 155 1.21 -8.41 -1.60
C LEU A 155 1.81 -7.02 -1.40
N ALA A 156 2.03 -6.64 -0.14
CA ALA A 156 2.67 -5.36 0.16
C ALA A 156 4.10 -5.25 -0.40
N SER A 157 4.76 -6.38 -0.66
CA SER A 157 6.06 -6.44 -1.32
C SER A 157 6.04 -6.06 -2.81
N GLN A 158 4.88 -6.10 -3.46
CA GLN A 158 4.68 -5.76 -4.88
C GLN A 158 4.37 -4.28 -5.09
N ALA A 159 3.93 -3.57 -4.04
CA ALA A 159 3.56 -2.16 -4.12
C ALA A 159 4.79 -1.24 -4.15
N GLU A 160 4.75 -0.26 -5.04
CA GLU A 160 5.64 0.90 -5.07
C GLU A 160 4.83 2.16 -4.74
N GLN A 161 5.44 3.15 -4.08
CA GLN A 161 4.76 4.43 -3.83
C GLN A 161 4.82 5.35 -5.06
N VAL A 162 3.72 6.04 -5.31
CA VAL A 162 3.64 7.09 -6.33
C VAL A 162 3.07 8.37 -5.72
N CYS A 163 3.16 9.47 -6.47
CA CYS A 163 2.61 10.76 -6.10
C CYS A 163 1.70 11.26 -7.23
N TYR A 164 0.46 11.61 -6.88
CA TYR A 164 -0.56 12.16 -7.75
C TYR A 164 -0.56 13.69 -7.66
N ILE A 165 -0.14 14.32 -8.76
CA ILE A 165 -0.02 15.77 -8.88
C ILE A 165 -1.17 16.27 -9.73
N ARG A 166 -2.11 16.97 -9.09
CA ARG A 166 -3.22 17.65 -9.79
C ARG A 166 -2.71 18.94 -10.41
N TYR A 167 -3.06 19.17 -11.67
CA TYR A 167 -2.75 20.43 -12.33
C TYR A 167 -3.52 21.59 -11.67
N PRO A 168 -2.89 22.77 -11.51
CA PRO A 168 -3.58 23.98 -11.07
C PRO A 168 -4.79 24.23 -11.97
N ARG A 169 -5.95 24.49 -11.36
CA ARG A 169 -7.21 24.67 -12.09
C ARG A 169 -7.12 25.92 -12.97
N VAL A 170 -6.94 25.72 -14.28
CA VAL A 170 -7.07 26.81 -15.28
C VAL A 170 -8.55 27.04 -15.64
N THR A 171 -9.43 26.08 -15.38
CA THR A 171 -10.87 26.17 -15.69
C THR A 171 -11.73 25.76 -14.49
N ARG A 172 -13.04 26.07 -14.55
CA ARG A 172 -14.03 25.66 -13.53
C ARG A 172 -14.41 24.18 -13.58
N ARG A 173 -13.94 23.41 -14.58
CA ARG A 173 -14.22 21.98 -14.68
C ARG A 173 -13.17 21.19 -13.90
N SER A 174 -13.63 20.18 -13.16
CA SER A 174 -12.73 19.20 -12.56
C SER A 174 -12.15 18.35 -13.67
N ASP A 175 -10.86 18.47 -13.92
CA ASP A 175 -10.13 17.55 -14.80
C ASP A 175 -9.93 16.23 -14.04
N PRO A 176 -10.44 15.10 -14.54
CA PRO A 176 -10.23 13.81 -13.90
C PRO A 176 -8.81 13.26 -14.12
N TRP A 177 -7.99 13.88 -14.97
CA TRP A 177 -6.62 13.45 -15.21
C TRP A 177 -5.67 14.02 -14.17
N VAL A 178 -4.90 13.11 -13.55
CA VAL A 178 -3.90 13.45 -12.55
C VAL A 178 -2.55 12.89 -12.97
N THR A 179 -1.50 13.70 -12.85
CA THR A 179 -0.14 13.27 -13.22
C THR A 179 0.42 12.35 -12.15
N VAL A 180 1.07 11.27 -12.55
CA VAL A 180 1.68 10.31 -11.62
C VAL A 180 3.20 10.41 -11.69
N THR A 181 3.84 10.49 -10.53
CA THR A 181 5.30 10.44 -10.38
C THR A 181 5.68 9.31 -9.44
N VAL A 182 6.58 8.42 -9.86
CA VAL A 182 7.08 7.34 -8.99
C VAL A 182 7.97 7.93 -7.90
N ILE A 183 7.73 7.52 -6.65
CA ILE A 183 8.53 7.94 -5.50
C ILE A 183 9.71 6.98 -5.36
N THR A 184 10.91 7.52 -5.20
CA THR A 184 12.08 6.70 -4.86
C THR A 184 12.03 6.31 -3.39
N PRO A 185 12.20 5.02 -3.02
CA PRO A 185 12.15 4.58 -1.63
C PRO A 185 13.22 5.28 -0.81
N ARG A 186 12.87 5.70 0.41
CA ARG A 186 13.79 6.35 1.35
C ARG A 186 14.58 5.27 2.08
N GLY A 187 15.90 5.41 2.11
CA GLY A 187 16.77 4.50 2.87
C GLY A 187 16.76 3.08 2.30
N ARG A 188 17.63 2.82 1.32
CA ARG A 188 18.04 1.45 1.05
C ARG A 188 18.93 1.04 2.22
N ILE A 189 18.37 0.36 3.24
CA ILE A 189 19.19 -0.34 4.22
C ILE A 189 19.79 -1.53 3.48
N TYR A 190 20.81 -1.26 2.68
CA TYR A 190 21.79 -2.28 2.40
C TYR A 190 22.46 -2.59 3.73
N GLY A 191 22.52 -3.86 4.09
CA GLY A 191 23.51 -4.30 5.07
C GLY A 191 24.86 -3.71 4.66
N VAL A 192 25.42 -2.92 5.57
CA VAL A 192 26.76 -2.30 5.58
C VAL A 192 27.66 -2.67 4.40
N ALA A 193 27.87 -1.72 3.48
CA ALA A 193 29.17 -1.46 2.87
C ALA A 193 29.15 -0.07 2.22
N ALA A 194 30.18 0.72 2.54
CA ALA A 194 30.35 2.12 2.22
C ALA A 194 30.18 2.45 0.73
N HIS A 195 29.58 3.61 0.42
CA HIS A 195 30.23 4.73 -0.30
C HIS A 195 29.29 5.95 -0.35
N ASP A 196 29.91 7.13 -0.41
CA ASP A 196 29.30 8.46 -0.23
C ASP A 196 28.31 8.88 -1.33
N PRO A 197 27.34 9.76 -1.02
CA PRO A 197 26.22 10.07 -1.90
C PRO A 197 26.58 11.15 -2.92
N LEU A 198 26.25 10.95 -4.20
CA LEU A 198 26.06 12.03 -5.15
C LEU A 198 24.85 11.74 -6.05
N GLN A 199 24.09 12.80 -6.29
CA GLN A 199 22.77 12.91 -6.95
C GLN A 199 22.64 12.20 -8.32
N PRO A 200 21.40 11.98 -8.82
CA PRO A 200 21.11 10.94 -9.80
C PRO A 200 21.46 11.35 -11.23
N THR A 201 22.14 10.44 -11.94
CA THR A 201 22.15 10.43 -13.40
C THR A 201 21.11 9.42 -13.88
N ILE A 202 20.23 9.91 -14.75
CA ILE A 202 19.09 9.22 -15.36
C ILE A 202 19.56 8.02 -16.22
N ASN A 203 18.76 6.96 -16.19
CA ASN A 203 18.74 5.74 -17.02
C ASN A 203 19.72 4.59 -16.71
N VAL A 204 19.25 3.63 -15.92
CA VAL A 204 19.63 2.21 -16.06
C VAL A 204 18.37 1.35 -15.92
N PRO A 205 18.07 0.42 -16.85
CA PRO A 205 17.01 -0.57 -16.67
C PRO A 205 17.42 -1.53 -15.55
N VAL A 206 16.62 -1.62 -14.49
CA VAL A 206 16.85 -2.59 -13.42
C VAL A 206 16.10 -3.86 -13.77
N GLU A 207 16.84 -4.93 -14.06
CA GLU A 207 16.26 -6.28 -14.22
C GLU A 207 15.61 -6.72 -12.90
N PRO A 208 14.39 -7.28 -12.93
CA PRO A 208 13.78 -7.84 -11.74
C PRO A 208 14.45 -9.19 -11.42
N THR A 209 15.40 -9.18 -10.48
CA THR A 209 15.89 -10.42 -9.85
C THR A 209 14.76 -11.08 -9.07
N CYS A 210 14.31 -12.23 -9.58
CA CYS A 210 13.24 -13.08 -9.05
C CYS A 210 13.62 -13.89 -7.80
N ASP A 211 14.39 -13.32 -6.86
CA ASP A 211 14.75 -13.98 -5.61
C ASP A 211 14.38 -13.10 -4.42
N LEU A 212 13.08 -13.04 -4.12
CA LEU A 212 12.60 -12.59 -2.81
C LEU A 212 12.08 -13.81 -2.07
N ALA A 213 12.81 -14.25 -1.05
CA ALA A 213 12.29 -15.17 -0.05
C ALA A 213 11.05 -14.51 0.59
N LEU A 214 9.88 -15.01 0.25
CA LEU A 214 8.57 -14.48 0.65
C LEU A 214 8.23 -14.76 2.13
N VAL A 215 9.15 -15.37 2.87
CA VAL A 215 9.00 -15.71 4.28
C VAL A 215 9.99 -14.89 5.08
N VAL A 216 9.49 -13.90 5.81
CA VAL A 216 10.28 -13.18 6.80
C VAL A 216 10.25 -13.98 8.09
N ASP A 217 11.37 -14.62 8.43
CA ASP A 217 11.57 -15.24 9.74
C ASP A 217 11.86 -14.14 10.77
N PHE A 218 10.93 -13.92 11.71
CA PHE A 218 11.04 -12.89 12.75
C PHE A 218 11.69 -13.39 14.03
N THR A 219 12.23 -14.60 14.09
CA THR A 219 12.90 -15.12 15.30
C THR A 219 14.20 -14.37 15.66
N GLN A 220 14.63 -13.40 14.86
CA GLN A 220 15.92 -12.72 15.00
C GLN A 220 15.86 -11.27 15.50
N PHE A 221 14.68 -10.70 15.80
CA PHE A 221 14.58 -9.33 16.33
C PHE A 221 14.13 -9.32 17.79
N GLY A 222 15.05 -8.92 18.67
CA GLY A 222 14.79 -8.70 20.09
C GLY A 222 13.76 -7.60 20.32
N VAL A 223 12.95 -7.80 21.37
CA VAL A 223 11.91 -6.90 21.84
C VAL A 223 12.48 -5.50 22.08
N VAL A 224 12.05 -4.52 21.29
CA VAL A 224 12.28 -3.10 21.59
C VAL A 224 11.02 -2.58 22.29
N HIS A 225 11.16 -2.29 23.57
CA HIS A 225 10.12 -1.67 24.37
C HIS A 225 9.76 -0.28 23.81
N SER A 226 8.47 -0.02 23.65
CA SER A 226 7.94 1.30 23.36
C SER A 226 8.04 2.19 24.60
N GLU A 227 8.83 3.25 24.54
CA GLU A 227 8.69 4.37 25.47
C GLU A 227 7.57 5.29 24.96
N SER A 228 6.60 5.57 25.84
CA SER A 228 5.50 6.49 25.61
C SER A 228 5.98 7.93 25.69
N GLU A 229 5.66 8.75 24.69
CA GLU A 229 5.83 10.21 24.77
C GLU A 229 4.75 10.79 25.70
N GLU A 230 5.19 11.44 26.79
CA GLU A 230 4.34 12.18 27.73
C GLU A 230 3.88 13.52 27.11
N GLU A 231 2.61 13.87 27.30
CA GLU A 231 2.02 15.16 26.92
C GLU A 231 2.65 16.31 27.74
N GLU A 232 3.34 17.23 27.08
CA GLU A 232 3.69 18.52 27.68
C GLU A 232 2.59 19.57 27.45
N GLY A 233 1.78 19.79 28.50
CA GLY A 233 1.46 21.08 29.11
C GLY A 233 0.98 22.26 28.26
N GLU A 234 -0.32 22.57 28.38
CA GLU A 234 -0.93 23.85 27.99
C GLU A 234 -0.28 25.04 28.74
N PHE A 235 0.16 26.06 28.00
CA PHE A 235 0.62 27.34 28.57
C PHE A 235 -0.56 28.32 28.63
N PHE A 236 -1.04 28.58 29.85
CA PHE A 236 -1.99 29.66 30.17
C PHE A 236 -1.23 30.98 30.29
N GLU A 237 -1.70 32.02 29.61
CA GLU A 237 -1.26 33.40 29.84
C GLU A 237 -2.45 34.19 30.44
N ASP A 238 -2.54 34.20 31.77
CA ASP A 238 -3.39 35.13 32.52
C ASP A 238 -2.52 36.27 33.06
N SER A 239 -2.88 37.50 32.70
CA SER A 239 -2.53 38.67 33.51
C SER A 239 -3.70 39.63 33.54
N ASP A 240 -4.49 39.50 34.60
CA ASP A 240 -5.57 40.39 35.00
C ASP A 240 -5.02 41.60 35.79
N ALA A 241 -5.51 42.80 35.45
CA ALA A 241 -5.60 43.94 36.37
C ALA A 241 -6.66 44.96 35.89
N ASN A 242 -7.94 44.66 36.11
CA ASN A 242 -8.86 45.33 37.07
C ASN A 242 -8.59 46.85 37.35
N ILE A 243 -9.52 47.84 37.41
CA ILE A 243 -11.00 47.96 37.59
C ILE A 243 -11.43 49.44 37.24
N PRO A 244 -12.67 49.96 37.54
CA PRO A 244 -13.80 50.18 36.62
C PRO A 244 -14.28 51.66 36.52
N SER A 245 -15.37 51.91 35.77
CA SER A 245 -16.44 52.80 36.26
C SER A 245 -17.79 52.48 35.61
N GLU A 246 -18.80 52.53 36.45
CA GLU A 246 -20.20 52.19 36.25
C GLU A 246 -20.98 53.19 35.38
N GLY A 247 -22.18 52.77 34.93
CA GLY A 247 -23.37 53.62 35.08
C GLY A 247 -24.16 54.02 33.84
N SER A 248 -25.22 53.25 33.57
CA SER A 248 -26.61 53.72 33.33
C SER A 248 -27.02 54.43 32.02
N SER A 249 -27.91 53.73 31.30
CA SER A 249 -29.30 54.10 30.93
C SER A 249 -29.64 55.42 30.20
N SER A 250 -30.27 55.21 29.03
CA SER A 250 -31.49 55.84 28.46
C SER A 250 -31.46 57.19 27.72
N SER A 251 -32.30 57.19 26.67
CA SER A 251 -33.12 58.24 26.04
C SER A 251 -32.52 59.17 24.96
N ASP A 252 -33.04 59.00 23.73
CA ASP A 252 -33.28 60.08 22.76
C ASP A 252 -34.23 61.14 23.37
N PRO A 253 -34.16 62.44 22.98
CA PRO A 253 -34.90 62.90 21.80
C PRO A 253 -34.24 64.03 20.97
N GLU A 254 -34.76 64.16 19.73
CA GLU A 254 -34.99 65.35 18.89
C GLU A 254 -34.26 66.68 19.20
N ASN A 255 -33.58 67.30 18.22
CA ASN A 255 -34.17 68.31 17.30
C ASN A 255 -33.10 69.16 16.56
N ASP A 256 -33.30 69.26 15.24
CA ASP A 256 -33.37 70.48 14.41
C ASP A 256 -32.25 71.55 14.28
N ILE A 257 -31.97 71.83 12.99
CA ILE A 257 -31.59 73.08 12.30
C ILE A 257 -30.09 73.50 12.29
N MET A 258 -29.43 73.26 11.16
CA MET A 258 -29.12 74.29 10.14
C MET A 258 -28.80 73.64 8.79
#